data_AF-A0A8T5PIF9-F1
#
_entry.id   AF-A0A8T5PIF9-F1
#
_cell.length_a   1.000
_cell.length_b   1.000
_cell.length_c   1.000
_cell.angle_alpha   90.00
_cell.angle_beta   90.00
_cell.angle_gamma   90.00
#
_symmetry.space_group_name_H-M   'P 1'
#
loop_
_entity.id
_entity.type
_entity.pdbx_description
1 polymer ?
#
loop_
_entity_poly.entity_id
_entity_poly.type
_entity_poly.pdbx_seq_one_letter_code
_entity_poly.pdbx_strand_id
1 'polypeptide(L)'
;MSNHNIFAQQLGQYPQTPENYQSEQFLIKEDKKGIYILIGIVLLIIIIGSLFIFRGKSTEKPEVTITTLLAQYCGNRVCEANENCYDCPADCPCPNDKYCDPNTKTCVSKGVCGDGKCDLYESKENCCVDCGCWYATQVCNRTTMSCEWLKMNLSDEDAIRFVREYVEKEGIAIKDIRVTGEYGDDEKMYKTVVVEIEGEEWPRYFRVDERGNVEEIHPI
;
A
#
# COMPACT_ATOMS: atom_id res chain seq x y z
N MET A 1 2.49 55.84 -36.13
CA MET A 1 3.21 54.75 -36.81
C MET A 1 3.64 53.78 -35.71
N SER A 2 2.76 53.02 -35.07
CA SER A 2 1.74 52.11 -35.62
C SER A 2 2.37 51.02 -36.48
N ASN A 3 2.52 49.82 -35.91
CA ASN A 3 1.89 48.62 -36.46
C ASN A 3 1.76 47.52 -35.41
N HIS A 4 0.55 46.95 -35.32
CA HIS A 4 0.31 45.64 -34.70
C HIS A 4 0.53 44.54 -35.74
N ASN A 5 0.92 43.35 -35.29
CA ASN A 5 0.48 42.04 -35.80
C ASN A 5 0.91 41.00 -34.75
N ILE A 6 -0.01 40.42 -33.97
CA ILE A 6 -0.86 39.28 -34.35
C ILE A 6 0.01 38.07 -34.69
N PHE A 7 0.23 37.21 -33.69
CA PHE A 7 0.63 35.82 -33.90
C PHE A 7 -0.53 34.93 -33.42
N ALA A 8 -1.24 34.34 -34.37
CA ALA A 8 -2.39 33.49 -34.11
C ALA A 8 -1.95 32.04 -33.84
N GLN A 9 -2.78 31.32 -33.09
CA GLN A 9 -2.52 29.94 -32.67
C GLN A 9 -2.51 28.99 -33.88
N GLN A 10 -1.51 28.10 -33.94
CA GLN A 10 -1.59 26.85 -34.69
C GLN A 10 -1.37 25.68 -33.72
N LEU A 11 -2.48 25.12 -33.21
CA LEU A 11 -2.47 23.85 -32.50
C LEU A 11 -2.36 22.72 -33.53
N GLY A 12 -1.15 22.21 -33.74
CA GLY A 12 -0.90 21.03 -34.55
C GLY A 12 -1.50 19.78 -33.91
N GLN A 13 -2.22 18.97 -34.70
CA GLN A 13 -2.87 17.76 -34.22
C GLN A 13 -1.83 16.65 -33.97
N TYR A 14 -1.90 15.99 -32.80
CA TYR A 14 -1.09 14.81 -32.51
C TYR A 14 -1.52 13.61 -33.37
N PRO A 15 -0.57 12.82 -33.92
CA PRO A 15 -0.89 11.62 -34.67
C PRO A 15 -1.47 10.53 -33.75
N GLN A 16 -2.49 9.83 -34.23
CA GLN A 16 -3.07 8.66 -33.55
C GLN A 16 -2.18 7.43 -33.80
N THR A 17 -1.71 6.77 -32.76
CA THR A 17 -0.99 5.49 -32.86
C THR A 17 -1.95 4.31 -33.05
N PRO A 18 -1.61 3.29 -33.86
CA PRO A 18 -2.54 2.20 -34.17
C PRO A 18 -2.70 1.22 -33.01
N GLU A 19 -3.94 1.05 -32.54
CA GLU A 19 -4.34 -0.04 -31.66
C GLU A 19 -4.32 -1.38 -32.43
N ASN A 20 -3.41 -2.30 -32.09
CA ASN A 20 -3.62 -3.72 -32.36
C ASN A 20 -2.80 -4.62 -31.41
N TYR A 21 -3.30 -4.84 -30.20
CA TYR A 21 -2.80 -5.89 -29.31
C TYR A 21 -3.86 -6.99 -29.21
N GLN A 22 -3.72 -8.05 -30.02
CA GLN A 22 -4.65 -9.18 -29.99
C GLN A 22 -4.41 -10.03 -28.75
N SER A 23 -5.28 -9.89 -27.75
CA SER A 23 -5.36 -10.83 -26.62
C SER A 23 -6.02 -12.14 -27.08
N GLU A 24 -5.30 -13.26 -27.03
CA GLU A 24 -5.89 -14.58 -27.25
C GLU A 24 -6.91 -14.91 -26.16
N GLN A 25 -8.19 -15.01 -26.52
CA GLN A 25 -9.23 -15.39 -25.56
C GLN A 25 -9.30 -16.91 -25.41
N PHE A 26 -8.91 -17.40 -24.23
CA PHE A 26 -9.02 -18.81 -23.86
C PHE A 26 -10.49 -19.20 -23.64
N LEU A 27 -11.10 -19.78 -24.67
CA LEU A 27 -12.54 -20.05 -24.74
C LEU A 27 -12.95 -21.28 -23.90
N ILE A 28 -13.16 -21.07 -22.60
CA ILE A 28 -13.70 -22.11 -21.70
C ILE A 28 -15.18 -22.32 -22.02
N LYS A 29 -15.50 -23.51 -22.55
CA LYS A 29 -16.86 -23.88 -22.96
C LYS A 29 -17.69 -24.32 -21.75
N GLU A 30 -18.39 -23.39 -21.11
CA GLU A 30 -19.23 -23.66 -19.94
C GLU A 30 -20.38 -24.64 -20.23
N ASP A 31 -20.29 -25.88 -19.73
CA ASP A 31 -21.45 -26.78 -19.66
C ASP A 31 -22.32 -26.43 -18.45
N LYS A 32 -23.25 -25.50 -18.68
CA LYS A 32 -24.13 -24.92 -17.64
C LYS A 32 -24.97 -25.96 -16.87
N LYS A 33 -25.09 -27.19 -17.36
CA LYS A 33 -25.85 -28.26 -16.67
C LYS A 33 -25.15 -28.77 -15.40
N GLY A 34 -23.80 -28.76 -15.35
CA GLY A 34 -23.05 -29.21 -14.18
C GLY A 34 -23.22 -28.31 -12.96
N ILE A 35 -23.29 -26.99 -13.17
CA ILE A 35 -23.35 -25.97 -12.11
C ILE A 35 -24.66 -26.09 -11.30
N TYR A 36 -25.81 -26.29 -11.95
CA TYR A 36 -27.09 -26.40 -11.25
C TYR A 36 -27.18 -27.66 -10.35
N ILE A 37 -26.49 -28.74 -10.71
CA ILE A 37 -26.44 -29.96 -9.89
C ILE A 37 -25.63 -29.71 -8.60
N LEU A 38 -24.48 -29.05 -8.70
CA LEU A 38 -23.67 -28.69 -7.52
C LEU A 38 -24.41 -27.74 -6.57
N ILE A 39 -25.08 -26.72 -7.11
CA ILE A 39 -25.89 -25.78 -6.31
C ILE A 39 -27.02 -26.54 -5.57
N GLY A 40 -27.70 -27.47 -6.25
CA GLY A 40 -28.76 -28.29 -5.65
C GLY A 40 -28.27 -29.16 -4.49
N ILE A 41 -27.09 -29.78 -4.61
CA ILE A 41 -26.50 -30.62 -3.55
C ILE A 41 -26.14 -29.79 -2.32
N VAL A 42 -25.53 -28.61 -2.50
CA VAL A 42 -25.16 -27.71 -1.39
C VAL A 42 -26.40 -27.25 -0.62
N LEU A 43 -27.47 -26.87 -1.31
CA LEU A 43 -28.73 -26.45 -0.67
C LEU A 43 -29.39 -27.60 0.11
N LEU A 44 -29.34 -28.84 -0.41
CA LEU A 44 -29.87 -30.01 0.29
C LEU A 44 -29.14 -30.27 1.63
N ILE A 45 -27.82 -30.18 1.63
CA ILE A 45 -26.99 -30.40 2.83
C ILE A 45 -27.32 -29.35 3.93
N ILE A 46 -27.53 -28.09 3.55
CA ILE A 46 -27.89 -27.02 4.49
C ILE A 46 -29.28 -27.27 5.13
N ILE A 47 -30.26 -27.73 4.34
CA ILE A 47 -31.59 -28.09 4.85
C ILE A 47 -31.52 -29.27 5.82
N ILE A 48 -30.74 -30.31 5.51
CA ILE A 48 -30.59 -31.48 6.39
C ILE A 48 -29.84 -31.11 7.68
N GLY A 49 -28.77 -30.31 7.59
CA GLY A 49 -27.99 -29.87 8.74
C GLY A 49 -28.79 -29.00 9.72
N SER A 50 -29.60 -28.06 9.20
CA SER A 50 -30.45 -27.20 10.04
C SER A 50 -31.54 -27.98 10.80
N LEU A 51 -32.13 -29.01 10.20
CA LEU A 51 -33.07 -29.91 10.88
C LEU A 51 -32.44 -30.70 12.04
N PHE A 52 -31.13 -30.96 12.00
CA PHE A 52 -30.41 -31.67 13.05
C PHE A 52 -30.14 -30.81 14.29
N ILE A 53 -29.88 -29.51 14.10
CA ILE A 53 -29.53 -28.58 15.20
C ILE A 53 -30.75 -28.28 16.09
N PHE A 54 -31.96 -28.24 15.53
CA PHE A 54 -33.18 -27.85 16.26
C PHE A 54 -33.78 -28.93 17.19
N ARG A 55 -33.27 -30.17 17.16
CA ARG A 55 -33.96 -31.30 17.83
C ARG A 55 -33.44 -31.65 19.23
N GLY A 56 -32.49 -30.90 19.77
CA GLY A 56 -31.82 -31.25 21.03
C GLY A 56 -31.48 -30.07 21.94
N LYS A 57 -32.41 -29.70 22.82
CA LYS A 57 -32.09 -29.27 24.19
C LYS A 57 -33.27 -29.46 25.13
N SER A 58 -33.18 -30.51 25.94
CA SER A 58 -34.08 -30.78 27.06
C SER A 58 -33.87 -29.75 28.17
N THR A 59 -34.93 -29.41 28.89
CA THR A 59 -34.93 -28.42 29.97
C THR A 59 -34.73 -29.10 31.33
N GLU A 60 -33.49 -29.12 31.83
CA GLU A 60 -33.23 -29.36 33.25
C GLU A 60 -33.04 -28.02 34.00
N LYS A 61 -33.55 -27.99 35.23
CA LYS A 61 -33.74 -26.78 36.05
C LYS A 61 -32.66 -26.73 37.13
N PRO A 62 -31.84 -25.67 37.22
CA PRO A 62 -30.74 -25.62 38.19
C PRO A 62 -31.22 -25.32 39.62
N GLU A 63 -30.61 -25.99 40.58
CA GLU A 63 -30.72 -25.75 42.01
C GLU A 63 -29.70 -24.68 42.45
N VAL A 64 -30.07 -23.78 43.36
CA VAL A 64 -29.32 -22.55 43.66
C VAL A 64 -28.39 -22.75 44.86
N THR A 65 -27.08 -22.87 44.61
CA THR A 65 -26.09 -23.19 45.66
C THR A 65 -24.79 -22.37 45.55
N ILE A 66 -24.65 -21.36 46.42
CA ILE A 66 -23.39 -20.72 46.89
C ILE A 66 -22.41 -20.17 45.82
N THR A 67 -22.83 -19.88 44.59
CA THR A 67 -22.06 -18.99 43.67
C THR A 67 -22.33 -17.50 43.94
N THR A 68 -23.35 -17.19 44.74
CA THR A 68 -24.01 -15.88 44.85
C THR A 68 -23.26 -14.81 45.65
N LEU A 69 -22.08 -15.10 46.22
CA LEU A 69 -21.34 -14.16 47.08
C LEU A 69 -20.03 -13.62 46.48
N LEU A 70 -19.56 -14.17 45.36
CA LEU A 70 -18.38 -13.64 44.63
C LEU A 70 -18.71 -13.26 43.17
N ALA A 71 -19.85 -13.71 42.63
CA ALA A 71 -20.36 -13.27 41.33
C ALA A 71 -21.06 -11.89 41.36
N GLN A 72 -20.95 -11.13 42.45
CA GLN A 72 -21.76 -9.94 42.72
C GLN A 72 -21.10 -8.60 42.35
N TYR A 73 -19.96 -8.61 41.64
CA TYR A 73 -19.31 -7.38 41.19
C TYR A 73 -18.99 -7.32 39.69
N CYS A 74 -19.16 -8.40 38.90
CA CYS A 74 -18.82 -8.36 37.47
C CYS A 74 -19.67 -9.35 36.64
N GLY A 75 -20.11 -8.91 35.46
CA GLY A 75 -20.95 -9.62 34.49
C GLY A 75 -22.31 -8.96 34.17
N ASN A 76 -22.61 -7.76 34.69
CA ASN A 76 -23.89 -7.05 34.53
C ASN A 76 -23.89 -5.99 33.40
N ARG A 77 -22.73 -5.68 32.80
CA ARG A 77 -22.48 -4.65 31.78
C ARG A 77 -22.66 -3.19 32.22
N VAL A 78 -22.56 -2.90 33.51
CA VAL A 78 -22.61 -1.55 34.09
C VAL A 78 -21.44 -1.41 35.05
N CYS A 79 -20.44 -0.61 34.68
CA CYS A 79 -19.26 -0.38 35.51
C CYS A 79 -19.61 0.29 36.87
N GLU A 80 -19.59 -0.47 37.97
CA GLU A 80 -19.91 0.05 39.31
C GLU A 80 -18.69 0.64 40.05
N ALA A 81 -18.91 1.33 41.17
CA ALA A 81 -17.92 2.17 41.84
C ALA A 81 -16.69 1.43 42.44
N ASN A 82 -16.76 0.10 42.57
CA ASN A 82 -15.66 -0.75 43.06
C ASN A 82 -14.97 -1.52 41.92
N GLU A 83 -15.47 -1.42 40.70
CA GLU A 83 -14.94 -2.09 39.52
C GLU A 83 -13.93 -1.19 38.81
N ASN A 84 -13.11 -1.81 37.96
CA ASN A 84 -12.19 -1.10 37.09
C ASN A 84 -11.88 -1.93 35.84
N CYS A 85 -11.27 -1.28 34.85
CA CYS A 85 -11.00 -1.89 33.55
C CYS A 85 -9.99 -3.05 33.56
N TYR A 86 -9.24 -3.24 34.65
CA TYR A 86 -8.23 -4.29 34.74
C TYR A 86 -8.81 -5.55 35.39
N ASP A 87 -9.49 -5.37 36.53
CA ASP A 87 -10.09 -6.47 37.26
C ASP A 87 -11.37 -6.98 36.56
N CYS A 88 -12.18 -6.10 35.94
CA CYS A 88 -13.45 -6.44 35.27
C CYS A 88 -13.66 -5.75 33.90
N PRO A 89 -12.87 -6.13 32.87
CA PRO A 89 -12.88 -5.50 31.54
C PRO A 89 -14.15 -5.69 30.70
N ALA A 90 -15.04 -6.61 31.07
CA ALA A 90 -16.30 -6.85 30.34
C ALA A 90 -17.39 -5.82 30.66
N ASP A 91 -17.37 -5.27 31.88
CA ASP A 91 -18.35 -4.30 32.39
C ASP A 91 -17.78 -2.87 32.44
N CYS A 92 -16.47 -2.76 32.69
CA CYS A 92 -15.68 -1.54 32.57
C CYS A 92 -14.72 -1.57 31.35
N PRO A 93 -15.17 -1.82 30.10
CA PRO A 93 -14.28 -1.79 28.94
C PRO A 93 -13.75 -0.36 28.74
N CYS A 94 -12.46 -0.25 28.43
CA CYS A 94 -11.93 1.05 28.04
C CYS A 94 -12.49 1.50 26.67
N PRO A 95 -12.72 2.81 26.49
CA PRO A 95 -13.00 3.40 25.17
C PRO A 95 -11.96 2.99 24.12
N ASN A 96 -12.35 2.96 22.84
CA ASN A 96 -11.52 2.43 21.74
C ASN A 96 -10.14 3.13 21.57
N ASP A 97 -10.08 4.41 21.95
CA ASP A 97 -8.91 5.31 21.97
C ASP A 97 -8.08 5.19 23.25
N LYS A 98 -8.38 4.20 24.11
CA LYS A 98 -7.75 3.99 25.40
C LYS A 98 -7.29 2.55 25.59
N TYR A 99 -6.47 2.33 26.59
CA TYR A 99 -6.16 1.01 27.13
C TYR A 99 -6.21 1.05 28.65
N CYS A 100 -6.39 -0.10 29.28
CA CYS A 100 -6.31 -0.18 30.73
C CYS A 100 -4.86 -0.33 31.16
N ASP A 101 -4.33 0.64 31.90
CA ASP A 101 -2.98 0.55 32.48
C ASP A 101 -3.02 -0.43 33.67
N PRO A 102 -2.22 -1.52 33.65
CA PRO A 102 -2.22 -2.52 34.73
C PRO A 102 -1.70 -2.01 36.08
N ASN A 103 -0.94 -0.91 36.10
CA ASN A 103 -0.33 -0.37 37.31
C ASN A 103 -1.25 0.64 38.02
N THR A 104 -1.96 1.47 37.25
CA THR A 104 -2.93 2.44 37.79
C THR A 104 -4.36 1.90 37.81
N LYS A 105 -4.64 0.81 37.08
CA LYS A 105 -5.96 0.22 36.84
C LYS A 105 -6.99 1.18 36.25
N THR A 106 -6.54 2.14 35.45
CA THR A 106 -7.42 3.15 34.81
C THR A 106 -7.28 3.17 33.29
N CYS A 107 -8.33 3.61 32.61
CA CYS A 107 -8.30 3.80 31.16
C CYS A 107 -7.52 5.07 30.80
N VAL A 108 -6.28 4.90 30.36
CA VAL A 108 -5.39 5.96 29.89
C VAL A 108 -5.48 6.09 28.37
N SER A 109 -5.24 7.29 27.84
CA SER A 109 -5.28 7.53 26.39
C SER A 109 -4.14 6.82 25.67
N LYS A 110 -4.45 6.33 24.49
CA LYS A 110 -3.46 5.96 23.47
C LYS A 110 -2.73 7.23 23.00
N GLY A 111 -1.39 7.19 22.91
CA GLY A 111 -0.56 8.37 22.64
C GLY A 111 -0.52 8.82 21.18
N VAL A 112 -0.05 10.07 20.96
CA VAL A 112 -0.21 11.01 19.82
C VAL A 112 0.98 11.23 18.85
N CYS A 113 0.62 11.22 17.56
CA CYS A 113 1.48 11.14 16.39
C CYS A 113 2.13 12.45 15.95
N GLY A 114 3.45 12.48 15.76
CA GLY A 114 4.05 13.58 15.02
C GLY A 114 4.09 14.89 15.79
N ASP A 115 4.02 14.84 17.13
CA ASP A 115 4.43 15.96 17.99
C ASP A 115 5.97 16.15 18.01
N GLY A 116 6.68 15.46 17.11
CA GLY A 116 8.11 15.16 17.19
C GLY A 116 8.41 13.83 17.89
N LYS A 117 7.39 13.04 18.23
CA LYS A 117 7.45 11.68 18.79
C LYS A 117 6.38 10.77 18.14
N CYS A 118 6.66 9.47 18.18
CA CYS A 118 5.72 8.36 17.99
C CYS A 118 5.35 7.89 19.39
N ASP A 119 4.07 7.95 19.71
CA ASP A 119 3.58 7.88 21.08
C ASP A 119 2.73 6.59 21.24
N LEU A 120 2.14 6.33 22.41
CA LEU A 120 1.92 4.95 22.91
C LEU A 120 1.19 3.92 22.01
N TYR A 121 0.50 4.30 20.93
CA TYR A 121 -0.22 3.38 20.01
C TYR A 121 0.03 3.66 18.52
N GLU A 122 1.27 4.00 18.22
CA GLU A 122 1.74 4.46 16.93
C GLU A 122 2.95 3.61 16.46
N SER A 123 3.42 3.78 15.21
CA SER A 123 4.60 3.19 14.50
C SER A 123 4.29 3.23 12.99
N LYS A 124 5.07 3.77 12.02
CA LYS A 124 4.63 4.19 10.63
C LYS A 124 4.19 3.12 9.65
N GLU A 125 4.19 1.90 10.12
CA GLU A 125 3.19 0.90 9.81
C GLU A 125 1.73 1.43 10.08
N ASN A 126 1.61 2.61 10.72
CA ASN A 126 0.51 3.54 11.01
C ASN A 126 1.00 4.99 11.40
N CYS A 127 1.96 5.21 12.33
CA CYS A 127 2.59 6.51 12.68
C CYS A 127 4.06 6.52 13.22
N CYS A 128 5.06 6.94 12.44
CA CYS A 128 6.42 7.42 12.82
C CYS A 128 7.15 8.00 11.55
N VAL A 129 8.49 8.18 11.50
CA VAL A 129 9.27 9.46 11.55
C VAL A 129 8.81 10.38 12.63
N ASP A 130 7.50 10.63 12.62
CA ASP A 130 6.77 11.66 13.34
C ASP A 130 6.57 12.91 12.44
N CYS A 131 5.83 12.95 11.31
CA CYS A 131 4.93 12.03 10.55
C CYS A 131 5.50 10.95 9.57
N GLY A 132 4.68 10.41 8.62
CA GLY A 132 5.07 9.49 7.52
C GLY A 132 6.26 9.96 6.65
N CYS A 133 6.68 9.22 5.60
CA CYS A 133 7.88 9.67 4.85
C CYS A 133 7.62 10.86 3.92
N TRP A 134 8.50 11.86 4.04
CA TRP A 134 8.26 13.22 3.51
C TRP A 134 8.59 13.36 2.02
N TYR A 135 9.36 12.43 1.47
CA TYR A 135 9.77 12.41 0.07
C TYR A 135 9.39 11.06 -0.53
N ALA A 136 8.95 11.04 -1.80
CA ALA A 136 8.55 9.80 -2.49
C ALA A 136 9.70 8.80 -2.68
N THR A 137 10.93 9.31 -2.65
CA THR A 137 12.17 8.54 -2.65
C THR A 137 12.64 8.15 -1.24
N GLN A 138 11.86 8.43 -0.19
CA GLN A 138 12.13 7.92 1.15
C GLN A 138 11.18 6.77 1.48
N VAL A 139 11.74 5.59 1.70
CA VAL A 139 11.00 4.44 2.21
C VAL A 139 10.88 4.52 3.72
N CYS A 140 9.71 4.12 4.22
CA CYS A 140 9.57 3.69 5.60
C CYS A 140 10.56 2.55 5.88
N ASN A 141 11.61 2.83 6.63
CA ASN A 141 12.30 1.76 7.30
C ASN A 141 11.48 1.39 8.54
N ARG A 142 10.67 0.32 8.38
CA ARG A 142 9.80 -0.31 9.39
C ARG A 142 10.53 -0.72 10.67
N THR A 143 11.86 -0.80 10.59
CA THR A 143 12.74 -1.19 11.69
C THR A 143 13.22 0.03 12.48
N THR A 144 13.62 1.10 11.79
CA THR A 144 14.13 2.32 12.43
C THR A 144 13.04 3.33 12.75
N MET A 145 11.80 3.05 12.35
CA MET A 145 10.67 3.95 12.54
C MET A 145 10.96 5.33 11.91
N SER A 146 11.71 5.35 10.80
CA SER A 146 12.22 6.57 10.18
C SER A 146 12.19 6.51 8.65
N CYS A 147 12.78 7.51 8.00
CA CYS A 147 12.73 7.68 6.55
C CYS A 147 14.12 7.67 5.94
N GLU A 148 14.33 6.69 5.07
CA GLU A 148 15.60 6.48 4.40
C GLU A 148 15.43 6.66 2.91
N TRP A 149 16.31 7.48 2.32
CA TRP A 149 16.37 7.62 0.87
C TRP A 149 16.66 6.25 0.25
N LEU A 150 15.80 5.85 -0.70
CA LEU A 150 16.01 4.72 -1.59
C LEU A 150 17.39 4.87 -2.22
N LYS A 151 18.20 3.82 -2.09
CA LYS A 151 19.55 3.78 -2.65
C LYS A 151 19.50 3.09 -3.99
N MET A 152 20.01 3.76 -5.02
CA MET A 152 20.20 3.13 -6.32
C MET A 152 21.28 2.05 -6.20
N ASN A 153 20.93 0.79 -6.43
CA ASN A 153 21.88 -0.34 -6.41
C ASN A 153 22.53 -0.61 -7.78
N LEU A 154 22.22 0.21 -8.79
CA LEU A 154 22.87 0.21 -10.11
C LEU A 154 24.16 1.05 -10.05
N SER A 155 25.28 0.54 -10.59
CA SER A 155 26.51 1.34 -10.72
C SER A 155 26.41 2.36 -11.88
N ASP A 156 27.28 3.38 -11.89
CA ASP A 156 27.35 4.32 -13.02
C ASP A 156 27.80 3.60 -14.30
N GLU A 157 28.73 2.64 -14.17
CA GLU A 157 29.22 1.79 -15.25
C GLU A 157 28.13 0.90 -15.85
N ASP A 158 27.28 0.30 -15.01
CA ASP A 158 26.15 -0.52 -15.45
C ASP A 158 25.07 0.35 -16.14
N ALA A 159 24.76 1.53 -15.60
CA ALA A 159 23.81 2.47 -16.19
C ALA A 159 24.28 2.97 -17.57
N ILE A 160 25.56 3.34 -17.68
CA ILE A 160 26.19 3.72 -18.96
C ILE A 160 26.17 2.53 -19.94
N ARG A 161 26.44 1.30 -19.48
CA ARG A 161 26.36 0.11 -20.33
C ARG A 161 24.95 -0.10 -20.89
N PHE A 162 23.91 -0.07 -20.05
CA PHE A 162 22.54 -0.30 -20.50
C PHE A 162 22.08 0.75 -21.52
N VAL A 163 22.37 2.04 -21.30
CA VAL A 163 22.03 3.11 -22.26
C VAL A 163 22.84 3.00 -23.55
N ARG A 164 24.14 2.66 -23.45
CA ARG A 164 24.98 2.40 -24.62
C ARG A 164 24.42 1.27 -25.49
N GLU A 165 24.11 0.13 -24.89
CA GLU A 165 23.51 -1.02 -25.59
C GLU A 165 22.17 -0.68 -26.25
N TYR A 166 21.35 0.16 -25.59
CA TYR A 166 20.09 0.66 -26.14
C TYR A 166 20.31 1.55 -27.38
N VAL A 167 21.16 2.57 -27.26
CA VAL A 167 21.40 3.58 -28.30
C VAL A 167 22.18 2.99 -29.51
N GLU A 168 23.18 2.15 -29.27
CA GLU A 168 23.95 1.50 -30.34
C GLU A 168 23.08 0.50 -31.14
N LYS A 169 22.08 -0.12 -30.52
CA LYS A 169 21.10 -0.98 -31.19
C LYS A 169 20.19 -0.22 -32.16
N GLU A 170 19.97 1.07 -31.95
CA GLU A 170 19.27 1.96 -32.89
C GLU A 170 20.18 2.47 -34.01
N GLY A 171 21.48 2.14 -33.99
CA GLY A 171 22.46 2.57 -34.98
C GLY A 171 22.96 4.01 -34.79
N ILE A 172 22.78 4.57 -33.60
CA ILE A 172 23.15 5.96 -33.27
C ILE A 172 24.61 6.01 -32.79
N ALA A 173 25.40 6.94 -33.33
CA ALA A 173 26.80 7.16 -32.95
C ALA A 173 26.92 8.04 -31.70
N ILE A 174 27.50 7.50 -30.63
CA ILE A 174 27.68 8.19 -29.34
C ILE A 174 29.01 8.94 -29.32
N LYS A 175 28.95 10.26 -29.08
CA LYS A 175 30.10 11.17 -28.90
C LYS A 175 30.59 11.20 -27.44
N ASP A 176 29.67 11.34 -26.49
CA ASP A 176 29.93 11.29 -25.05
C ASP A 176 28.75 10.65 -24.32
N ILE A 177 29.00 10.01 -23.18
CA ILE A 177 27.97 9.42 -22.33
C ILE A 177 28.38 9.46 -20.86
N ARG A 178 27.49 10.00 -20.01
CA ARG A 178 27.77 10.16 -18.58
C ARG A 178 26.51 10.16 -17.73
N VAL A 179 26.61 9.63 -16.51
CA VAL A 179 25.59 9.83 -15.48
C VAL A 179 25.64 11.29 -15.01
N THR A 180 24.46 11.87 -14.77
CA THR A 180 24.31 13.27 -14.33
C THR A 180 23.60 13.43 -13.00
N GLY A 181 22.91 12.39 -12.53
CA GLY A 181 22.29 12.35 -11.22
C GLY A 181 21.49 11.08 -10.99
N GLU A 182 20.97 10.98 -9.78
CA GLU A 182 19.96 10.00 -9.38
C GLU A 182 18.66 10.74 -9.12
N TYR A 183 17.56 10.16 -9.59
CA TYR A 183 16.21 10.68 -9.43
C TYR A 183 15.30 9.52 -9.03
N GLY A 184 14.21 9.79 -8.35
CA GLY A 184 13.22 8.75 -8.07
C GLY A 184 11.80 9.29 -8.03
N ASP A 185 10.89 8.39 -8.37
CA ASP A 185 9.54 8.64 -8.87
C ASP A 185 8.70 7.41 -8.52
N ASP A 186 7.54 7.59 -7.87
CA ASP A 186 6.63 6.52 -7.45
C ASP A 186 7.33 5.22 -6.95
N GLU A 187 8.07 5.35 -5.84
CA GLU A 187 8.83 4.26 -5.17
C GLU A 187 9.99 3.64 -5.99
N LYS A 188 10.31 4.17 -7.17
CA LYS A 188 11.43 3.70 -8.02
C LYS A 188 12.59 4.68 -8.01
N MET A 189 13.80 4.15 -8.13
CA MET A 189 15.01 4.92 -8.37
C MET A 189 15.50 4.74 -9.80
N TYR A 190 16.10 5.82 -10.33
CA TYR A 190 16.62 5.93 -11.66
C TYR A 190 17.98 6.64 -11.65
N LYS A 191 18.91 6.22 -12.52
CA LYS A 191 20.05 7.06 -12.93
C LYS A 191 19.70 7.82 -14.20
N THR A 192 19.97 9.12 -14.22
CA THR A 192 19.83 9.97 -15.40
C THR A 192 21.14 9.99 -16.17
N VAL A 193 21.13 9.41 -17.37
CA VAL A 193 22.26 9.35 -18.29
C VAL A 193 22.05 10.36 -19.41
N VAL A 194 23.07 11.15 -19.69
CA VAL A 194 23.09 12.10 -20.82
C VAL A 194 23.99 11.53 -21.90
N VAL A 195 23.50 11.55 -23.14
CA VAL A 195 24.20 11.07 -24.33
C VAL A 195 24.34 12.23 -25.30
N GLU A 196 25.58 12.59 -25.62
CA GLU A 196 25.88 13.45 -26.77
C GLU A 196 26.00 12.56 -28.01
N ILE A 197 25.28 12.91 -29.08
CA ILE A 197 25.27 12.15 -30.33
C ILE A 197 26.15 12.85 -31.38
N GLU A 198 26.87 12.09 -32.19
CA GLU A 198 27.66 12.66 -33.28
C GLU A 198 26.76 13.34 -34.32
N GLY A 199 26.88 14.65 -34.45
CA GLY A 199 26.14 15.45 -35.43
C GLY A 199 24.82 16.05 -34.93
N GLU A 200 24.39 15.77 -33.70
CA GLU A 200 23.26 16.46 -33.05
C GLU A 200 23.75 17.63 -32.19
N GLU A 201 23.03 18.76 -32.20
CA GLU A 201 23.35 19.94 -31.37
C GLU A 201 22.92 19.79 -29.90
N TRP A 202 21.93 18.94 -29.64
CA TRP A 202 21.30 18.76 -28.34
C TRP A 202 21.55 17.33 -27.82
N PRO A 203 21.96 17.17 -26.55
CA PRO A 203 22.10 15.86 -25.97
C PRO A 203 20.74 15.25 -25.67
N ARG A 204 20.66 13.92 -25.72
CA ARG A 204 19.48 13.16 -25.32
C ARG A 204 19.61 12.68 -23.88
N TYR A 205 18.48 12.56 -23.20
CA TYR A 205 18.41 12.21 -21.78
C TYR A 205 17.70 10.86 -21.64
N PHE A 206 18.27 9.98 -20.84
CA PHE A 206 17.71 8.66 -20.56
C PHE A 206 17.61 8.46 -19.06
N ARG A 207 16.59 7.74 -18.61
CA ARG A 207 16.51 7.19 -17.25
C ARG A 207 16.67 5.67 -17.28
N VAL A 208 17.43 5.14 -16.34
CA VAL A 208 17.69 3.70 -16.19
C VAL A 208 17.25 3.25 -14.81
N ASP A 209 16.37 2.25 -14.72
CA ASP A 209 15.97 1.65 -13.44
C ASP A 209 16.96 0.56 -12.96
N GLU A 210 16.80 0.08 -11.73
CA GLU A 210 17.67 -0.96 -11.15
C GLU A 210 17.66 -2.31 -11.90
N ARG A 211 16.70 -2.53 -12.81
CA ARG A 211 16.60 -3.75 -13.63
C ARG A 211 17.26 -3.57 -15.00
N GLY A 212 17.81 -2.39 -15.28
CA GLY A 212 18.40 -2.04 -16.56
C GLY A 212 17.39 -1.65 -17.63
N ASN A 213 16.13 -1.35 -17.27
CA ASN A 213 15.17 -0.81 -18.23
C ASN A 213 15.54 0.63 -18.56
N VAL A 214 15.73 0.93 -19.85
CA VAL A 214 16.07 2.25 -20.38
C VAL A 214 14.84 2.92 -20.96
N GLU A 215 14.64 4.19 -20.64
CA GLU A 215 13.58 5.04 -21.18
C GLU A 215 14.16 6.41 -21.56
N GLU A 216 13.91 6.88 -22.78
CA GLU A 216 14.27 8.22 -23.22
C GLU A 216 13.28 9.26 -22.65
N ILE A 217 13.82 10.32 -22.03
CA ILE A 217 13.04 11.40 -21.43
C ILE A 217 13.33 12.71 -22.15
N HIS A 218 12.28 13.47 -22.43
CA HIS A 218 12.38 14.77 -23.08
C HIS A 218 12.39 15.86 -22.00
N PRO A 219 13.39 16.75 -21.96
CA PRO A 219 13.36 17.90 -21.04
C PRO A 219 12.18 18.82 -21.38
N ILE A 220 11.49 19.28 -20.33
CA ILE A 220 10.28 20.13 -20.37
C ILE A 220 10.69 21.61 -20.34
#